data_AF-A0A354A3D0-F1
#
_entry.id   AF-A0A354A3D0-F1
#
_cell.length_a   1.000
_cell.length_b   1.000
_cell.length_c   1.000
_cell.angle_alpha   90.00
_cell.angle_beta   90.00
_cell.angle_gamma   90.00
#
_symmetry.space_group_name_H-M   'P 1'
#
loop_
_entity.id
_entity.type
_entity.pdbx_description
1 polymer ?
#
loop_
_entity_poly.entity_id
_entity_poly.type
_entity_poly.pdbx_seq_one_letter_code
_entity_poly.pdbx_strand_id
1 'polypeptide(L)'
;MKMKLCRDNNGYTIGELMVAIVISTLLISAAAATYIAQNRSYVTQESVSEINTQSKIAHDMISNDIKTAGFGVPDDMNVDPINGYTSVITPVDSSTQSDAVTIIGGFRRIGTLWPVGGGPGMACPNEIKMGTTQVSIILSGTAGANTADRRYLSFDGVDYVEVQSCTMSDDNCSSGIITLDRPLMATYPLIDNDGDNKCDEGRPVYLVEDLTYCIDANATLRRIRRNADVAACAGTDTSDNEAIAENIEDLQFAYGLDADNNGMLDGGGYITNWSPISNDPAEIRTARVSVLARADKRDPDYAEQGIPPATIENRDHVQTADDFRRRWWQKTVTVRNRWGR
;
A
#
# COMPACT_ATOMS: atom_id res chain seq x y z
N MET A 1 57.74 56.27 -19.41
CA MET A 1 58.70 55.19 -19.07
C MET A 1 58.12 53.87 -19.60
N LYS A 2 58.68 53.29 -20.67
CA LYS A 2 58.20 52.03 -21.27
C LYS A 2 58.69 50.85 -20.43
N MET A 3 57.77 50.02 -19.94
CA MET A 3 58.09 48.78 -19.22
C MET A 3 58.55 47.73 -20.24
N LYS A 4 59.84 47.39 -20.24
CA LYS A 4 60.39 46.27 -21.00
C LYS A 4 59.96 44.98 -20.30
N LEU A 5 59.05 44.22 -20.91
CA LEU A 5 58.90 42.80 -20.61
C LEU A 5 60.02 42.05 -21.35
N CYS A 6 61.05 41.64 -20.62
CA CYS A 6 62.01 40.67 -21.14
C CYS A 6 61.30 39.33 -21.29
N ARG A 7 61.28 38.78 -22.50
CA ARG A 7 60.72 37.46 -22.78
C ARG A 7 61.87 36.46 -22.72
N ASP A 8 61.96 35.72 -21.63
CA ASP A 8 62.91 34.60 -21.51
C ASP A 8 62.47 33.49 -22.47
N ASN A 9 63.24 33.29 -23.54
CA ASN A 9 63.04 32.24 -24.55
C ASN A 9 63.90 31.01 -24.22
N ASN A 10 63.77 30.46 -23.01
CA ASN A 10 64.36 29.15 -22.71
C ASN A 10 63.37 28.07 -23.17
N GLY A 11 63.77 27.28 -24.17
CA GLY A 11 63.01 26.11 -24.61
C GLY A 11 63.13 24.95 -23.62
N TYR A 12 62.10 24.12 -23.52
CA TYR A 12 62.10 22.96 -22.64
C TYR A 12 63.06 21.89 -23.14
N THR A 13 63.83 21.31 -22.21
CA THR A 13 64.66 20.15 -22.53
C THR A 13 63.80 18.89 -22.58
N ILE A 14 64.21 17.89 -23.37
CA ILE A 14 63.50 16.60 -23.45
C ILE A 14 63.39 15.95 -22.05
N GLY A 15 64.40 16.14 -21.19
CA GLY A 15 64.40 15.64 -19.81
C GLY A 15 63.31 16.26 -18.93
N GLU A 16 63.08 17.58 -19.01
CA GLU A 16 61.99 18.25 -18.28
C GLU A 16 60.61 17.77 -18.75
N LEU A 17 60.44 17.57 -20.06
CA LEU A 17 59.18 17.07 -20.62
C LEU A 17 58.90 15.63 -20.15
N MET A 18 59.91 14.76 -20.13
CA MET A 18 59.77 13.39 -19.63
C MET A 18 59.42 13.36 -18.15
N VAL A 19 60.08 14.17 -17.32
CA VAL A 19 59.77 14.26 -15.88
C VAL A 19 58.37 14.82 -15.66
N ALA A 20 57.96 15.85 -16.40
CA ALA A 20 56.63 16.46 -16.29
C ALA A 20 55.50 15.47 -16.62
N ILE A 21 55.69 14.64 -17.66
CA ILE A 21 54.72 13.60 -18.03
C ILE A 21 54.64 12.51 -16.96
N VAL A 22 55.78 12.07 -16.42
CA VAL A 22 55.82 11.05 -15.35
C VAL A 22 55.12 11.55 -14.08
N ILE A 23 55.34 12.81 -13.68
CA ILE A 23 54.66 13.38 -12.51
C ILE A 23 53.17 13.55 -12.79
N SER A 24 52.79 14.04 -13.97
CA SER A 24 51.38 14.24 -14.33
C SER A 24 50.60 12.92 -14.36
N THR A 25 51.18 11.86 -14.93
CA THR A 25 50.57 10.52 -14.96
C THR A 25 50.40 9.96 -13.55
N LEU A 26 51.40 10.13 -12.68
CA LEU A 26 51.31 9.71 -11.29
C LEU A 26 50.19 10.45 -10.54
N LEU A 27 50.08 11.77 -10.72
CA LEU A 27 49.00 12.57 -10.11
C LEU A 27 47.61 12.17 -10.63
N ILE A 28 47.46 11.97 -11.94
CA ILE A 28 46.20 11.53 -12.54
C ILE A 28 45.82 10.14 -12.02
N SER A 29 46.78 9.22 -11.88
CA SER A 29 46.51 7.87 -11.35
C SER A 29 46.01 7.90 -9.91
N ALA A 30 46.60 8.75 -9.05
CA ALA A 30 46.16 8.93 -7.68
C ALA A 30 44.76 9.57 -7.62
N ALA A 31 44.50 10.60 -8.43
CA ALA A 31 43.20 11.25 -8.52
C ALA A 31 42.11 10.33 -9.09
N ALA A 32 42.44 9.48 -10.05
CA ALA A 32 41.53 8.49 -10.60
C ALA A 32 41.17 7.43 -9.55
N ALA A 33 42.15 6.95 -8.77
CA ALA A 33 41.90 6.00 -7.69
C ALA A 33 40.97 6.57 -6.61
N THR A 34 41.17 7.82 -6.18
CA THR A 34 40.28 8.48 -5.21
C THR A 34 38.89 8.73 -5.79
N TYR A 35 38.77 9.17 -7.04
CA TYR A 35 37.49 9.33 -7.71
C TYR A 35 36.70 8.01 -7.79
N ILE A 36 37.34 6.91 -8.18
CA ILE A 36 36.70 5.59 -8.25
C ILE A 36 36.18 5.17 -6.87
N ALA A 37 36.99 5.33 -5.82
CA ALA A 37 36.59 5.01 -4.45
C ALA A 37 35.38 5.87 -3.99
N GLN A 38 35.39 7.18 -4.29
CA GLN A 38 34.27 8.07 -3.96
C GLN A 38 32.99 7.71 -4.72
N ASN A 39 33.10 7.42 -6.02
CA ASN A 39 31.95 7.05 -6.83
C ASN A 39 31.31 5.73 -6.36
N ARG A 40 32.12 4.73 -6.00
CA ARG A 40 31.62 3.47 -5.43
C ARG A 40 30.90 3.68 -4.10
N SER A 41 31.51 4.47 -3.20
CA SER A 41 30.87 4.82 -1.93
C SER A 41 29.56 5.58 -2.14
N TYR A 42 29.51 6.49 -3.12
CA TYR A 42 28.31 7.23 -3.46
C TYR A 42 27.19 6.31 -3.93
N VAL A 43 27.45 5.43 -4.91
CA VAL A 43 26.46 4.48 -5.44
C VAL A 43 25.96 3.52 -4.37
N THR A 44 26.83 3.05 -3.48
CA THR A 44 26.46 2.15 -2.39
C THR A 44 25.56 2.86 -1.37
N GLN A 45 25.90 4.11 -1.00
CA GLN A 45 25.08 4.90 -0.09
C GLN A 45 23.71 5.23 -0.68
N GLU A 46 23.65 5.54 -1.98
CA GLU A 46 22.40 5.74 -2.71
C GLU A 46 21.51 4.49 -2.64
N SER A 47 22.04 3.32 -3.01
CA SER A 47 21.28 2.07 -2.99
C SER A 47 20.78 1.70 -1.58
N VAL A 48 21.61 1.87 -0.54
CA VAL A 48 21.18 1.65 0.86
C VAL A 48 20.08 2.64 1.28
N SER A 49 20.14 3.89 0.82
CA SER A 49 19.11 4.90 1.09
C SER A 49 17.78 4.54 0.43
N GLU A 50 17.81 4.08 -0.82
CA GLU A 50 16.63 3.67 -1.58
C GLU A 50 15.93 2.49 -0.92
N ILE A 51 16.66 1.41 -0.60
CA ILE A 51 16.11 0.23 0.11
C ILE A 51 15.40 0.66 1.39
N ASN A 52 16.05 1.51 2.19
CA ASN A 52 15.50 1.95 3.47
C ASN A 52 14.23 2.80 3.29
N THR A 53 14.16 3.61 2.24
CA THR A 53 13.03 4.49 1.98
C THR A 53 11.85 3.70 1.44
N GLN A 54 12.06 2.90 0.39
CA GLN A 54 11.00 2.11 -0.23
C GLN A 54 10.41 1.08 0.74
N SER A 55 11.27 0.38 1.51
CA SER A 55 10.79 -0.59 2.50
C SER A 55 9.90 0.06 3.55
N LYS A 56 10.26 1.26 4.04
CA LYS A 56 9.46 1.99 5.04
C LYS A 56 8.12 2.43 4.47
N ILE A 57 8.11 2.97 3.24
CA ILE A 57 6.87 3.39 2.57
C ILE A 57 5.94 2.19 2.40
N ALA A 58 6.44 1.09 1.82
CA ALA A 58 5.71 -0.15 1.67
C ALA A 58 5.11 -0.63 2.98
N HIS A 59 5.95 -0.68 4.00
CA HIS A 59 5.59 -1.20 5.29
C HIS A 59 4.58 -0.32 6.05
N ASP A 60 4.73 1.01 5.99
CA ASP A 60 3.78 1.94 6.60
C ASP A 60 2.43 1.93 5.87
N MET A 61 2.44 1.74 4.55
CA MET A 61 1.25 1.61 3.73
C MET A 61 0.45 0.34 4.07
N ILE A 62 1.11 -0.83 4.07
CA ILE A 62 0.49 -2.09 4.53
C ILE A 62 -0.03 -1.93 5.97
N SER A 63 0.79 -1.38 6.85
CA SER A 63 0.41 -1.20 8.25
C SER A 63 -0.80 -0.28 8.43
N ASN A 64 -0.88 0.79 7.64
CA ASN A 64 -1.99 1.72 7.72
C ASN A 64 -3.28 1.09 7.21
N ASP A 65 -3.21 0.39 6.08
CA ASP A 65 -4.38 -0.22 5.46
C ASP A 65 -4.89 -1.40 6.32
N ILE A 66 -4.00 -2.17 6.97
CA ILE A 66 -4.41 -3.18 7.98
C ILE A 66 -5.09 -2.54 9.20
N LYS A 67 -4.66 -1.35 9.65
CA LYS A 67 -5.30 -0.68 10.80
C LYS A 67 -6.72 -0.25 10.50
N THR A 68 -6.96 0.21 9.28
CA THR A 68 -8.26 0.71 8.82
C THR A 68 -9.15 -0.39 8.25
N ALA A 69 -8.61 -1.60 8.06
CA ALA A 69 -9.36 -2.77 7.63
C ALA A 69 -10.61 -2.97 8.50
N GLY A 70 -11.71 -3.29 7.83
CA GLY A 70 -13.03 -3.50 8.40
C GLY A 70 -13.83 -2.22 8.66
N PHE A 71 -13.29 -1.05 8.34
CA PHE A 71 -14.11 0.17 8.30
C PHE A 71 -15.22 0.02 7.25
N GLY A 72 -16.48 0.23 7.64
CA GLY A 72 -17.61 0.26 6.71
C GLY A 72 -17.99 -1.08 6.07
N VAL A 73 -17.45 -2.20 6.54
CA VAL A 73 -17.86 -3.55 6.12
C VAL A 73 -19.21 -3.92 6.79
N PRO A 74 -19.97 -4.90 6.27
CA PRO A 74 -21.20 -5.32 6.92
C PRO A 74 -20.93 -5.95 8.29
N ASP A 75 -21.96 -5.97 9.13
CA ASP A 75 -21.91 -6.59 10.46
C ASP A 75 -21.52 -8.08 10.40
N ASP A 76 -21.98 -8.80 9.37
CA ASP A 76 -21.66 -10.20 9.14
C ASP A 76 -21.30 -10.45 7.66
N MET A 77 -20.00 -10.56 7.40
CA MET A 77 -19.47 -10.85 6.07
C MET A 77 -19.74 -12.29 5.58
N ASN A 78 -20.25 -13.19 6.43
CA ASN A 78 -20.72 -14.50 5.97
C ASN A 78 -22.09 -14.40 5.29
N VAL A 79 -22.91 -13.42 5.69
CA VAL A 79 -24.21 -13.15 5.07
C VAL A 79 -24.04 -12.28 3.84
N ASP A 80 -23.21 -11.23 3.96
CA ASP A 80 -22.94 -10.25 2.90
C ASP A 80 -21.45 -10.29 2.50
N PRO A 81 -21.01 -11.31 1.73
CA PRO A 81 -19.61 -11.45 1.35
C PRO A 81 -19.20 -10.43 0.30
N ILE A 82 -18.02 -9.84 0.48
CA ILE A 82 -17.46 -8.87 -0.45
C ILE A 82 -16.55 -9.63 -1.41
N ASN A 83 -16.94 -9.73 -2.68
CA ASN A 83 -16.19 -10.46 -3.72
C ASN A 83 -15.83 -11.91 -3.33
N GLY A 84 -16.70 -12.55 -2.56
CA GLY A 84 -16.51 -13.93 -2.08
C GLY A 84 -15.69 -14.06 -0.79
N TYR A 85 -15.14 -12.96 -0.28
CA TYR A 85 -14.45 -12.95 1.01
C TYR A 85 -15.45 -12.77 2.16
N THR A 86 -15.31 -13.61 3.18
CA THR A 86 -16.19 -13.63 4.37
C THR A 86 -15.52 -13.09 5.63
N SER A 87 -14.35 -12.48 5.51
CA SER A 87 -13.59 -11.94 6.64
C SER A 87 -12.79 -10.72 6.24
N VAL A 88 -12.61 -9.81 7.20
CA VAL A 88 -11.93 -8.53 7.00
C VAL A 88 -10.47 -8.71 6.57
N ILE A 89 -9.80 -9.72 7.09
CA ILE A 89 -8.43 -10.09 6.72
C ILE A 89 -8.45 -11.55 6.30
N THR A 90 -7.97 -11.82 5.09
CA THR A 90 -7.80 -13.16 4.55
C THR A 90 -6.31 -13.39 4.30
N PRO A 91 -5.64 -14.13 5.18
CA PRO A 91 -4.23 -14.49 4.98
C PRO A 91 -4.05 -15.50 3.86
N VAL A 92 -2.95 -15.38 3.12
CA VAL A 92 -2.48 -16.37 2.15
C VAL A 92 -1.02 -16.68 2.47
N ASP A 93 -0.82 -17.85 3.08
CA ASP A 93 0.46 -18.28 3.63
C ASP A 93 1.19 -19.27 2.72
N SER A 94 2.52 -19.14 2.65
CA SER A 94 3.40 -20.07 1.96
C SER A 94 4.75 -20.20 2.66
N SER A 95 5.07 -21.41 3.13
CA SER A 95 6.40 -21.73 3.68
C SER A 95 7.55 -21.75 2.64
N THR A 96 7.25 -21.58 1.35
CA THR A 96 8.25 -21.67 0.26
C THR A 96 8.33 -20.43 -0.63
N GLN A 97 7.32 -19.56 -0.56
CA GLN A 97 7.19 -18.33 -1.36
C GLN A 97 6.86 -17.18 -0.43
N SER A 98 6.79 -15.96 -0.97
CA SER A 98 6.29 -14.83 -0.21
C SER A 98 4.80 -15.02 0.09
N ASP A 99 4.38 -14.56 1.26
CA ASP A 99 2.98 -14.51 1.65
C ASP A 99 2.25 -13.39 0.92
N ALA A 100 0.93 -13.48 0.97
CA ALA A 100 0.03 -12.42 0.58
C ALA A 100 -1.06 -12.23 1.63
N VAL A 101 -1.68 -11.06 1.61
CA VAL A 101 -2.84 -10.78 2.46
C VAL A 101 -3.86 -10.00 1.66
N THR A 102 -5.12 -10.41 1.75
CA THR A 102 -6.25 -9.61 1.27
C THR A 102 -6.96 -9.01 2.46
N ILE A 103 -7.18 -7.70 2.41
CA ILE A 103 -7.87 -6.95 3.46
C ILE A 103 -9.05 -6.20 2.86
N ILE A 104 -10.10 -6.03 3.64
CA ILE A 104 -11.37 -5.48 3.17
C ILE A 104 -11.74 -4.29 4.01
N GLY A 105 -12.22 -3.23 3.37
CA GLY A 105 -12.67 -2.03 4.05
C GLY A 105 -13.06 -0.91 3.10
N GLY A 106 -13.68 0.12 3.69
CA GLY A 106 -14.03 1.38 3.05
C GLY A 106 -12.82 2.28 2.82
N PHE A 107 -11.86 1.84 2.00
CA PHE A 107 -10.57 2.52 1.82
C PHE A 107 -10.66 3.85 1.06
N ARG A 108 -11.74 4.06 0.31
CA ARG A 108 -11.88 5.23 -0.56
C ARG A 108 -13.22 5.92 -0.37
N ARG A 109 -13.19 7.20 0.01
CA ARG A 109 -14.37 8.07 -0.06
C ARG A 109 -14.63 8.44 -1.52
N ILE A 110 -15.84 8.14 -2.02
CA ILE A 110 -16.22 8.43 -3.41
C ILE A 110 -17.08 9.68 -3.56
N GLY A 111 -17.73 10.13 -2.48
CA GLY A 111 -18.63 11.27 -2.56
C GLY A 111 -19.42 11.54 -1.30
N THR A 112 -20.59 12.13 -1.51
CA THR A 112 -21.58 12.43 -0.48
C THR A 112 -22.96 11.88 -0.84
N LEU A 113 -23.68 11.40 0.17
CA LEU A 113 -25.02 10.84 0.09
C LEU A 113 -26.06 11.95 0.16
N TRP A 114 -27.04 11.88 -0.75
CA TRP A 114 -28.16 12.80 -0.85
C TRP A 114 -29.47 12.04 -1.11
N PRO A 115 -30.63 12.60 -0.73
CA PRO A 115 -31.91 12.06 -1.16
C PRO A 115 -32.05 12.21 -2.69
N VAL A 116 -32.94 11.42 -3.30
CA VAL A 116 -33.23 11.54 -4.74
C VAL A 116 -33.69 12.95 -5.09
N GLY A 117 -33.02 13.56 -6.09
CA GLY A 117 -33.27 14.95 -6.49
C GLY A 117 -32.73 16.01 -5.52
N GLY A 118 -32.02 15.59 -4.48
CA GLY A 118 -31.31 16.46 -3.54
C GLY A 118 -29.88 16.79 -3.97
N GLY A 119 -29.30 17.78 -3.29
CA GLY A 119 -27.94 18.25 -3.51
C GLY A 119 -27.65 19.52 -2.70
N PRO A 120 -26.41 20.03 -2.76
CA PRO A 120 -26.03 21.27 -2.10
C PRO A 120 -26.99 22.41 -2.46
N GLY A 121 -27.43 23.18 -1.45
CA GLY A 121 -28.39 24.28 -1.65
C GLY A 121 -29.87 23.91 -1.53
N MET A 122 -30.19 22.63 -1.25
CA MET A 122 -31.57 22.23 -0.95
C MET A 122 -32.02 22.75 0.43
N ALA A 123 -33.34 22.84 0.67
CA ALA A 123 -33.86 23.37 1.94
C ALA A 123 -33.50 22.43 3.12
N CYS A 124 -33.02 23.03 4.21
CA CYS A 124 -32.66 22.37 5.47
C CYS A 124 -33.56 22.87 6.63
N PRO A 125 -33.79 22.05 7.69
CA PRO A 125 -33.23 20.72 7.93
C PRO A 125 -33.85 19.66 7.02
N ASN A 126 -33.03 18.69 6.60
CA ASN A 126 -33.46 17.59 5.75
C ASN A 126 -32.63 16.34 6.05
N GLU A 127 -33.12 15.19 5.63
CA GLU A 127 -32.55 13.89 5.97
C GLU A 127 -32.88 12.85 4.91
N ILE A 128 -32.01 11.85 4.77
CA ILE A 128 -32.34 10.59 4.10
C ILE A 128 -32.90 9.66 5.18
N LYS A 129 -34.16 9.27 5.06
CA LYS A 129 -34.86 8.51 6.10
C LYS A 129 -34.46 7.03 6.08
N MET A 130 -34.41 6.43 7.27
CA MET A 130 -34.41 4.97 7.41
C MET A 130 -35.55 4.37 6.59
N GLY A 131 -35.30 3.24 5.93
CA GLY A 131 -36.28 2.56 5.08
C GLY A 131 -36.23 2.95 3.59
N THR A 132 -35.49 4.00 3.21
CA THR A 132 -35.36 4.37 1.79
C THR A 132 -34.50 3.36 1.04
N THR A 133 -34.91 2.99 -0.17
CA THR A 133 -34.15 2.11 -1.08
C THR A 133 -33.57 2.85 -2.27
N GLN A 134 -33.87 4.15 -2.42
CA GLN A 134 -33.40 4.97 -3.52
C GLN A 134 -32.69 6.20 -2.98
N VAL A 135 -31.46 6.41 -3.45
CA VAL A 135 -30.58 7.50 -3.03
C VAL A 135 -29.88 8.12 -4.24
N SER A 136 -29.21 9.25 -4.02
CA SER A 136 -28.32 9.88 -4.99
C SER A 136 -26.94 10.08 -4.36
N ILE A 137 -25.89 9.91 -5.15
CA ILE A 137 -24.52 10.17 -4.72
C ILE A 137 -23.94 11.28 -5.59
N ILE A 138 -23.43 12.32 -4.93
CA ILE A 138 -22.64 13.35 -5.59
C ILE A 138 -21.18 12.97 -5.43
N LEU A 139 -20.56 12.63 -6.56
CA LEU A 139 -19.16 12.20 -6.61
C LEU A 139 -18.22 13.35 -6.28
N SER A 140 -17.18 13.07 -5.51
CA SER A 140 -16.09 14.00 -5.21
C SER A 140 -14.76 13.59 -5.85
N GLY A 141 -14.75 12.55 -6.69
CA GLY A 141 -13.57 11.99 -7.34
C GLY A 141 -13.87 11.38 -8.71
N THR A 142 -12.88 10.72 -9.32
CA THR A 142 -12.95 10.19 -10.70
C THR A 142 -13.50 8.77 -10.80
N ALA A 143 -13.49 8.00 -9.70
CA ALA A 143 -14.06 6.65 -9.63
C ALA A 143 -15.21 6.63 -8.63
N GLY A 144 -16.42 6.41 -9.14
CA GLY A 144 -17.65 6.29 -8.38
C GLY A 144 -18.16 4.85 -8.29
N ALA A 145 -19.32 4.69 -7.66
CA ALA A 145 -20.00 3.41 -7.59
C ALA A 145 -20.46 2.95 -8.99
N ASN A 146 -20.50 1.64 -9.21
CA ASN A 146 -21.12 1.02 -10.38
C ASN A 146 -21.89 -0.24 -9.97
N THR A 147 -22.48 -0.95 -10.93
CA THR A 147 -23.24 -2.20 -10.70
C THR A 147 -22.37 -3.46 -10.80
N ALA A 148 -21.06 -3.33 -10.95
CA ALA A 148 -20.13 -4.43 -11.21
C ALA A 148 -19.11 -4.59 -10.07
N ASP A 149 -17.90 -4.07 -10.26
CA ASP A 149 -16.76 -4.20 -9.34
C ASP A 149 -16.76 -3.16 -8.21
N ARG A 150 -17.50 -2.05 -8.37
CA ARG A 150 -17.59 -0.93 -7.41
C ARG A 150 -19.00 -0.76 -6.84
N ARG A 151 -19.65 -1.87 -6.47
CA ARG A 151 -21.05 -1.86 -6.01
C ARG A 151 -21.24 -1.80 -4.49
N TYR A 152 -20.22 -2.13 -3.70
CA TYR A 152 -20.34 -2.19 -2.25
C TYR A 152 -20.06 -0.81 -1.64
N LEU A 153 -21.03 -0.29 -0.90
CA LEU A 153 -20.98 1.06 -0.36
C LEU A 153 -21.17 1.02 1.15
N SER A 154 -20.45 1.92 1.82
CA SER A 154 -20.66 2.23 3.22
C SER A 154 -21.03 3.69 3.36
N PHE A 155 -22.19 3.95 3.95
CA PHE A 155 -22.67 5.28 4.24
C PHE A 155 -22.28 5.67 5.65
N ASP A 156 -21.45 6.71 5.75
CA ASP A 156 -20.93 7.25 7.01
C ASP A 156 -20.10 6.26 7.84
N GLY A 157 -19.74 5.11 7.27
CA GLY A 157 -19.12 3.99 7.99
C GLY A 157 -20.09 3.16 8.83
N VAL A 158 -21.39 3.42 8.74
CA VAL A 158 -22.43 2.85 9.64
C VAL A 158 -23.31 1.82 8.93
N ASP A 159 -23.80 2.15 7.74
CA ASP A 159 -24.72 1.26 7.00
C ASP A 159 -24.02 0.77 5.74
N TYR A 160 -24.13 -0.53 5.52
CA TYR A 160 -23.54 -1.22 4.38
C TYR A 160 -24.64 -1.64 3.42
N VAL A 161 -24.46 -1.30 2.15
CA VAL A 161 -25.42 -1.60 1.10
C VAL A 161 -24.72 -1.90 -0.21
N GLU A 162 -25.44 -2.59 -1.11
CA GLU A 162 -25.00 -2.82 -2.48
C GLU A 162 -25.82 -2.00 -3.47
N VAL A 163 -25.17 -1.57 -4.55
CA VAL A 163 -25.86 -1.00 -5.71
C VAL A 163 -26.58 -2.11 -6.47
N GLN A 164 -27.91 -2.17 -6.34
CA GLN A 164 -28.74 -3.08 -7.10
C GLN A 164 -28.90 -2.62 -8.56
N SER A 165 -29.18 -1.33 -8.76
CA SER A 165 -29.25 -0.74 -10.10
C SER A 165 -29.05 0.77 -10.05
N CYS A 166 -28.52 1.33 -11.14
CA CYS A 166 -28.41 2.77 -11.33
C CYS A 166 -28.35 3.10 -12.82
N THR A 167 -28.60 4.36 -13.17
CA THR A 167 -28.26 4.85 -14.51
C THR A 167 -26.77 5.14 -14.57
N MET A 168 -26.05 4.43 -15.43
CA MET A 168 -24.62 4.58 -15.62
C MET A 168 -24.30 5.67 -16.64
N SER A 169 -23.40 6.58 -16.30
CA SER A 169 -22.72 7.49 -17.23
C SER A 169 -21.24 7.50 -16.90
N ASP A 170 -20.38 7.37 -17.91
CA ASP A 170 -18.93 7.29 -17.76
C ASP A 170 -18.47 6.26 -16.71
N ASP A 171 -19.02 5.04 -16.78
CA ASP A 171 -18.72 3.93 -15.86
C ASP A 171 -19.03 4.21 -14.37
N ASN A 172 -19.89 5.20 -14.09
CA ASN A 172 -20.30 5.55 -12.74
C ASN A 172 -21.81 5.74 -12.64
N CYS A 173 -22.36 5.42 -11.48
CA CYS A 173 -23.71 5.79 -11.05
C CYS A 173 -23.79 7.29 -10.71
N SER A 174 -23.38 8.18 -11.61
CA SER A 174 -23.24 9.62 -11.30
C SER A 174 -24.57 10.37 -11.43
N SER A 175 -24.94 11.16 -10.42
CA SER A 175 -26.08 12.12 -10.39
C SER A 175 -27.48 11.54 -10.65
N GLY A 176 -27.60 10.24 -10.89
CA GLY A 176 -28.84 9.52 -11.11
C GLY A 176 -29.38 8.87 -9.84
N ILE A 177 -30.54 8.22 -9.98
CA ILE A 177 -31.12 7.41 -8.92
C ILE A 177 -30.29 6.13 -8.80
N ILE A 178 -29.81 5.86 -7.59
CA ILE A 178 -29.20 4.60 -7.20
C ILE A 178 -30.23 3.84 -6.39
N THR A 179 -30.59 2.65 -6.87
CA THR A 179 -31.43 1.70 -6.13
C THR A 179 -30.54 0.73 -5.38
N LEU A 180 -30.76 0.64 -4.08
CA LEU A 180 -30.03 -0.20 -3.14
C LEU A 180 -30.64 -1.61 -3.12
N ASP A 181 -29.83 -2.61 -2.78
CA ASP A 181 -30.28 -3.99 -2.57
C ASP A 181 -31.25 -4.14 -1.39
N ARG A 182 -31.07 -3.31 -0.36
CA ARG A 182 -31.85 -3.29 0.87
C ARG A 182 -32.18 -1.86 1.32
N PRO A 183 -33.23 -1.66 2.12
CA PRO A 183 -33.53 -0.35 2.70
C PRO A 183 -32.45 0.08 3.69
N LEU A 184 -32.20 1.39 3.77
CA LEU A 184 -31.31 1.96 4.79
C LEU A 184 -31.76 1.60 6.20
N MET A 185 -30.81 1.21 7.05
CA MET A 185 -31.00 0.88 8.46
C MET A 185 -30.85 2.08 9.39
N ALA A 186 -30.35 3.21 8.88
CA ALA A 186 -30.18 4.46 9.63
C ALA A 186 -30.80 5.66 8.89
N THR A 187 -31.12 6.70 9.66
CA THR A 187 -31.48 8.01 9.12
C THR A 187 -30.23 8.89 9.06
N TYR A 188 -30.05 9.59 7.95
CA TYR A 188 -28.88 10.40 7.66
C TYR A 188 -29.26 11.88 7.56
N PRO A 189 -29.04 12.70 8.60
CA PRO A 189 -29.31 14.12 8.54
C PRO A 189 -28.31 14.83 7.62
N LEU A 190 -28.79 15.79 6.87
CA LEU A 190 -27.97 16.73 6.10
C LEU A 190 -27.57 17.90 6.98
N ILE A 191 -26.40 18.48 6.71
CA ILE A 191 -25.82 19.53 7.54
C ILE A 191 -25.94 20.87 6.81
N ASP A 192 -26.48 21.85 7.54
CA ASP A 192 -26.39 23.29 7.26
C ASP A 192 -25.23 23.82 8.11
N ASN A 193 -24.17 24.29 7.47
CA ASN A 193 -22.94 24.68 8.15
C ASN A 193 -22.83 26.20 8.35
N ASP A 194 -23.56 27.00 7.58
CA ASP A 194 -23.49 28.47 7.61
C ASP A 194 -24.76 29.17 8.14
N GLY A 195 -25.83 28.42 8.36
CA GLY A 195 -27.09 28.87 8.96
C GLY A 195 -28.01 29.59 7.97
N ASP A 196 -27.84 29.40 6.67
CA ASP A 196 -28.68 30.02 5.64
C ASP A 196 -29.96 29.21 5.32
N ASN A 197 -30.24 28.16 6.10
CA ASN A 197 -31.33 27.20 5.92
C ASN A 197 -31.18 26.34 4.64
N LYS A 198 -29.96 26.23 4.10
CA LYS A 198 -29.62 25.32 3.01
C LYS A 198 -28.70 24.22 3.50
N CYS A 199 -28.82 23.06 2.88
CA CYS A 199 -27.94 21.94 3.18
C CYS A 199 -26.67 22.10 2.35
N ASP A 200 -25.52 22.18 3.02
CA ASP A 200 -24.20 22.33 2.40
C ASP A 200 -23.50 20.98 2.24
N GLU A 201 -23.65 20.12 3.24
CA GLU A 201 -22.91 18.87 3.34
C GLU A 201 -23.86 17.66 3.45
N GLY A 202 -23.66 16.72 2.52
CA GLY A 202 -24.21 15.37 2.59
C GLY A 202 -23.30 14.43 3.37
N ARG A 203 -23.78 13.22 3.67
CA ARG A 203 -23.01 12.24 4.45
C ARG A 203 -21.91 11.60 3.60
N PRO A 204 -20.72 11.33 4.13
CA PRO A 204 -19.64 10.72 3.35
C PRO A 204 -20.03 9.30 2.90
N VAL A 205 -19.70 8.96 1.66
CA VAL A 205 -19.86 7.62 1.10
C VAL A 205 -18.49 7.02 0.83
N TYR A 206 -18.28 5.82 1.33
CA TYR A 206 -17.06 5.04 1.12
C TYR A 206 -17.35 3.86 0.21
N LEU A 207 -16.44 3.58 -0.70
CA LEU A 207 -16.41 2.35 -1.47
C LEU A 207 -15.72 1.29 -0.64
N VAL A 208 -16.41 0.18 -0.40
CA VAL A 208 -15.85 -0.98 0.28
C VAL A 208 -15.24 -1.88 -0.79
N GLU A 209 -13.93 -2.12 -0.70
CA GLU A 209 -13.19 -2.88 -1.69
C GLU A 209 -12.22 -3.86 -1.03
N ASP A 210 -11.91 -4.95 -1.73
CA ASP A 210 -10.80 -5.83 -1.40
C ASP A 210 -9.47 -5.21 -1.87
N LEU A 211 -8.48 -5.29 -0.99
CA LEU A 211 -7.14 -4.77 -1.17
C LEU A 211 -6.15 -5.88 -0.89
N THR A 212 -5.39 -6.29 -1.90
CA THR A 212 -4.44 -7.38 -1.79
C THR A 212 -3.01 -6.86 -1.85
N TYR A 213 -2.18 -7.31 -0.91
CA TYR A 213 -0.73 -7.15 -0.94
C TYR A 213 -0.05 -8.48 -1.24
N CYS A 214 0.85 -8.46 -2.22
CA CYS A 214 1.61 -9.62 -2.65
C CYS A 214 2.88 -9.18 -3.37
N ILE A 215 3.84 -10.08 -3.54
CA ILE A 215 5.04 -9.85 -4.34
C ILE A 215 4.89 -10.57 -5.68
N ASP A 216 5.16 -9.86 -6.77
CA ASP A 216 5.13 -10.43 -8.11
C ASP A 216 6.42 -11.20 -8.45
N ALA A 217 6.44 -11.86 -9.61
CA ALA A 217 7.61 -12.61 -10.08
C ALA A 217 8.88 -11.76 -10.30
N ASN A 218 8.75 -10.42 -10.35
CA ASN A 218 9.85 -9.48 -10.54
C ASN A 218 10.35 -8.87 -9.23
N ALA A 219 9.94 -9.40 -8.08
CA ALA A 219 10.25 -8.85 -6.76
C ALA A 219 9.67 -7.43 -6.54
N THR A 220 8.54 -7.13 -7.17
CA THR A 220 7.78 -5.91 -6.94
C THR A 220 6.64 -6.20 -5.97
N LEU A 221 6.63 -5.50 -4.83
CA LEU A 221 5.49 -5.47 -3.93
C LEU A 221 4.36 -4.67 -4.57
N ARG A 222 3.22 -5.31 -4.74
CA ARG A 222 2.02 -4.69 -5.31
C ARG A 222 0.95 -4.47 -4.26
N ARG A 223 0.17 -3.42 -4.49
CA ARG A 223 -1.13 -3.20 -3.87
C ARG A 223 -2.18 -3.24 -4.97
N ILE A 224 -3.04 -4.25 -4.93
CA ILE A 224 -4.06 -4.49 -5.94
C ILE A 224 -5.42 -4.27 -5.32
N ARG A 225 -6.18 -3.31 -5.84
CA ARG A 225 -7.59 -3.10 -5.47
C ARG A 225 -8.48 -3.86 -6.42
N ARG A 226 -9.47 -4.56 -5.85
CA ARG A 226 -10.55 -5.26 -6.56
C ARG A 226 -10.05 -6.44 -7.39
N ASN A 227 -10.52 -7.64 -7.11
CA ASN A 227 -10.34 -8.83 -7.95
C ASN A 227 -8.88 -9.21 -8.23
N ALA A 228 -8.03 -9.21 -7.19
CA ALA A 228 -6.66 -9.70 -7.34
C ALA A 228 -6.63 -11.23 -7.57
N ASP A 229 -5.83 -11.67 -8.54
CA ASP A 229 -5.29 -13.03 -8.56
C ASP A 229 -4.10 -13.07 -7.61
N VAL A 230 -4.34 -13.59 -6.41
CA VAL A 230 -3.32 -13.65 -5.35
C VAL A 230 -2.16 -14.59 -5.74
N ALA A 231 -2.43 -15.65 -6.50
CA ALA A 231 -1.41 -16.62 -6.89
C ALA A 231 -0.43 -16.03 -7.93
N ALA A 232 -0.94 -15.24 -8.87
CA ALA A 232 -0.11 -14.54 -9.86
C ALA A 232 0.39 -13.17 -9.37
N CYS A 233 -0.11 -12.68 -8.22
CA CYS A 233 0.04 -11.31 -7.76
C CYS A 233 -0.28 -10.28 -8.87
N ALA A 234 -1.46 -10.44 -9.48
CA ALA A 234 -1.90 -9.63 -10.61
C ALA A 234 -3.36 -9.20 -10.45
N GLY A 235 -3.69 -8.02 -10.99
CA GLY A 235 -5.08 -7.57 -11.12
C GLY A 235 -5.66 -7.88 -12.49
N THR A 236 -6.96 -7.65 -12.65
CA THR A 236 -7.65 -7.62 -13.94
C THR A 236 -7.64 -6.21 -14.53
N ASP A 237 -8.19 -6.02 -15.74
CA ASP A 237 -8.30 -4.69 -16.38
C ASP A 237 -9.12 -3.67 -15.58
N THR A 238 -9.97 -4.15 -14.65
CA THR A 238 -10.79 -3.29 -13.76
C THR A 238 -10.14 -3.03 -12.40
N SER A 239 -9.03 -3.71 -12.10
CA SER A 239 -8.30 -3.57 -10.84
C SER A 239 -7.42 -2.32 -10.86
N ASP A 240 -7.35 -1.61 -9.72
CA ASP A 240 -6.29 -0.61 -9.56
C ASP A 240 -5.04 -1.32 -9.05
N ASN A 241 -4.10 -1.61 -9.94
CA ASN A 241 -2.84 -2.29 -9.63
C ASN A 241 -1.69 -1.30 -9.49
N GLU A 242 -1.15 -1.18 -8.28
CA GLU A 242 -0.10 -0.21 -7.93
C GLU A 242 1.19 -0.92 -7.47
N ALA A 243 2.33 -0.55 -8.07
CA ALA A 243 3.64 -0.98 -7.59
C ALA A 243 4.09 -0.08 -6.42
N ILE A 244 4.30 -0.66 -5.25
CA ILE A 244 4.60 0.07 -4.02
C ILE A 244 6.11 0.15 -3.77
N ALA A 245 6.80 -0.96 -3.97
CA ALA A 245 8.24 -1.04 -3.81
C ALA A 245 8.82 -2.11 -4.73
N GLU A 246 10.02 -1.87 -5.22
CA GLU A 246 10.78 -2.82 -6.04
C GLU A 246 11.87 -3.49 -5.19
N ASN A 247 12.42 -4.58 -5.71
CA ASN A 247 13.49 -5.34 -5.05
C ASN A 247 13.11 -5.86 -3.66
N ILE A 248 11.84 -6.24 -3.46
CA ILE A 248 11.37 -6.92 -2.27
C ILE A 248 11.54 -8.43 -2.48
N GLU A 249 12.48 -9.03 -1.77
CA GLU A 249 12.75 -10.47 -1.85
C GLU A 249 11.70 -11.30 -1.13
N ASP A 250 11.16 -10.78 -0.04
CA ASP A 250 10.19 -11.51 0.76
C ASP A 250 9.20 -10.61 1.51
N LEU A 251 7.98 -11.12 1.64
CA LEU A 251 6.90 -10.56 2.44
C LEU A 251 6.32 -11.73 3.22
N GLN A 252 6.30 -11.63 4.53
CA GLN A 252 5.80 -12.68 5.42
C GLN A 252 4.87 -12.06 6.44
N PHE A 253 3.84 -12.81 6.84
CA PHE A 253 2.88 -12.38 7.85
C PHE A 253 2.82 -13.36 9.02
N ALA A 254 2.57 -12.82 10.21
CA ALA A 254 2.19 -13.63 11.36
C ALA A 254 0.99 -13.00 12.08
N TYR A 255 0.04 -13.82 12.50
CA TYR A 255 -1.24 -13.33 13.01
C TYR A 255 -1.43 -13.66 14.48
N GLY A 256 -1.84 -12.67 15.26
CA GLY A 256 -2.32 -12.87 16.63
C GLY A 256 -3.83 -12.98 16.62
N LEU A 257 -4.34 -14.08 17.18
CA LEU A 257 -5.77 -14.37 17.30
C LEU A 257 -6.29 -14.03 18.70
N ASP A 258 -7.58 -13.73 18.79
CA ASP A 258 -8.34 -13.50 20.03
C ASP A 258 -9.73 -14.11 19.80
N ALA A 259 -9.79 -15.42 20.01
CA ALA A 259 -10.93 -16.28 19.80
C ALA A 259 -11.98 -16.08 20.90
N ASP A 260 -11.54 -15.89 22.15
CA ASP A 260 -12.45 -15.69 23.29
C ASP A 260 -12.88 -14.22 23.49
N ASN A 261 -12.35 -13.31 22.67
CA ASN A 261 -12.68 -11.89 22.65
C ASN A 261 -12.34 -11.16 23.96
N ASN A 262 -11.38 -11.68 24.73
CA ASN A 262 -10.97 -11.11 26.01
C ASN A 262 -9.96 -9.94 25.86
N GLY A 263 -9.55 -9.64 24.62
CA GLY A 263 -8.61 -8.55 24.29
C GLY A 263 -7.14 -8.92 24.50
N MET A 264 -6.84 -10.19 24.77
CA MET A 264 -5.51 -10.79 24.80
C MET A 264 -5.34 -11.72 23.61
N LEU A 265 -4.09 -12.04 23.28
CA LEU A 265 -3.79 -12.97 22.21
C LEU A 265 -3.86 -14.41 22.71
N ASP A 266 -4.61 -15.24 22.01
CA ASP A 266 -4.74 -16.67 22.25
C ASP A 266 -3.61 -17.47 21.59
N GLY A 267 -3.44 -18.73 22.00
CA GLY A 267 -2.45 -19.62 21.38
C GLY A 267 -0.99 -19.34 21.74
N GLY A 268 -0.72 -18.42 22.68
CA GLY A 268 0.62 -18.18 23.23
C GLY A 268 1.57 -17.41 22.32
N GLY A 269 1.10 -16.80 21.22
CA GLY A 269 1.95 -16.02 20.33
C GLY A 269 1.32 -15.66 18.99
N TYR A 270 2.19 -15.43 17.99
CA TYR A 270 1.80 -15.19 16.61
C TYR A 270 1.85 -16.50 15.82
N ILE A 271 0.81 -16.74 15.03
CA ILE A 271 0.70 -17.87 14.11
C ILE A 271 1.39 -17.48 12.81
N THR A 272 2.45 -18.21 12.48
CA THR A 272 3.22 -18.01 11.24
C THR A 272 2.85 -18.99 10.14
N ASN A 273 2.37 -20.20 10.49
CA ASN A 273 1.82 -21.16 9.54
C ASN A 273 0.30 -21.02 9.52
N TRP A 274 -0.22 -20.13 8.69
CA TRP A 274 -1.65 -19.90 8.63
C TRP A 274 -2.35 -21.05 7.88
N SER A 275 -3.42 -21.58 8.47
CA SER A 275 -4.29 -22.52 7.78
C SER A 275 -5.75 -22.23 8.11
N PRO A 276 -6.63 -22.01 7.11
CA PRO A 276 -8.05 -21.74 7.34
C PRO A 276 -8.80 -22.96 7.93
N ILE A 277 -8.16 -24.13 8.02
CA ILE A 277 -8.71 -25.32 8.67
C ILE A 277 -8.59 -25.22 10.20
N SER A 278 -7.49 -24.64 10.68
CA SER A 278 -7.16 -24.57 12.10
C SER A 278 -7.33 -23.18 12.70
N ASN A 279 -7.49 -22.16 11.86
CA ASN A 279 -7.49 -20.75 12.25
C ASN A 279 -8.66 -20.05 11.58
N ASP A 280 -9.46 -19.34 12.38
CA ASP A 280 -10.53 -18.51 11.85
C ASP A 280 -9.97 -17.10 11.55
N PRO A 281 -10.01 -16.64 10.28
CA PRO A 281 -9.61 -15.27 9.94
C PRO A 281 -10.40 -14.19 10.67
N ALA A 282 -11.63 -14.47 11.11
CA ALA A 282 -12.44 -13.55 11.90
C ALA A 282 -11.88 -13.30 13.32
N GLU A 283 -10.95 -14.14 13.80
CA GLU A 283 -10.32 -14.01 15.12
C GLU A 283 -9.07 -13.12 15.12
N ILE A 284 -8.60 -12.68 13.96
CA ILE A 284 -7.37 -11.88 13.83
C ILE A 284 -7.54 -10.52 14.53
N ARG A 285 -6.62 -10.22 15.46
CA ARG A 285 -6.51 -8.91 16.14
C ARG A 285 -5.25 -8.16 15.80
N THR A 286 -4.16 -8.90 15.59
CA THR A 286 -2.88 -8.31 15.24
C THR A 286 -2.29 -9.03 14.05
N ALA A 287 -1.65 -8.26 13.18
CA ALA A 287 -0.83 -8.78 12.11
C ALA A 287 0.58 -8.23 12.29
N ARG A 288 1.55 -9.12 12.30
CA ARG A 288 2.96 -8.80 12.23
C ARG A 288 3.38 -8.93 10.78
N VAL A 289 3.88 -7.83 10.23
CA VAL A 289 4.30 -7.74 8.83
C VAL A 289 5.82 -7.74 8.81
N SER A 290 6.40 -8.66 8.05
CA SER A 290 7.83 -8.83 7.86
C SER A 290 8.18 -8.63 6.38
N VAL A 291 9.05 -7.66 6.08
CA VAL A 291 9.45 -7.32 4.70
C VAL A 291 10.97 -7.41 4.59
N LEU A 292 11.47 -8.19 3.63
CA LEU A 292 12.87 -8.29 3.27
C LEU A 292 13.12 -7.62 1.92
N ALA A 293 13.88 -6.53 1.93
CA ALA A 293 14.28 -5.83 0.72
C ALA A 293 15.77 -6.04 0.41
N ARG A 294 16.12 -6.02 -0.87
CA ARG A 294 17.49 -6.14 -1.38
C ARG A 294 17.87 -4.90 -2.20
N ALA A 295 19.15 -4.56 -2.18
CA ALA A 295 19.75 -3.59 -3.10
C ALA A 295 19.53 -3.98 -4.56
N ASP A 296 19.30 -2.98 -5.39
CA ASP A 296 19.25 -3.11 -6.86
C ASP A 296 20.65 -3.34 -7.44
N LYS A 297 21.68 -2.73 -6.83
CA LYS A 297 23.08 -2.77 -7.26
C LYS A 297 23.91 -3.66 -6.35
N ARG A 298 24.86 -4.37 -6.97
CA ARG A 298 25.92 -5.11 -6.25
C ARG A 298 26.89 -4.12 -5.59
N ASP A 299 27.35 -4.47 -4.39
CA ASP A 299 28.43 -3.79 -3.69
C ASP A 299 29.68 -4.69 -3.71
N PRO A 300 30.70 -4.38 -4.54
CA PRO A 300 31.91 -5.20 -4.63
C PRO A 300 32.70 -5.29 -3.33
N ASP A 301 32.59 -4.31 -2.43
CA ASP A 301 33.25 -4.32 -1.13
C ASP A 301 32.46 -5.17 -0.11
N TYR A 302 31.26 -5.62 -0.49
CA TYR A 302 30.36 -6.49 0.25
C TYR A 302 30.25 -7.89 -0.39
N ALA A 303 31.27 -8.28 -1.16
CA ALA A 303 31.26 -9.56 -1.86
C ALA A 303 31.13 -10.75 -0.90
N GLU A 304 30.23 -11.67 -1.23
CA GLU A 304 29.90 -12.87 -0.44
C GLU A 304 29.43 -12.59 1.01
N GLN A 305 29.06 -11.34 1.33
CA GLN A 305 28.58 -10.96 2.67
C GLN A 305 27.05 -10.75 2.72
N GLY A 306 26.39 -10.72 1.57
CA GLY A 306 24.95 -10.61 1.41
C GLY A 306 24.22 -11.90 1.73
N ILE A 307 24.27 -12.33 2.99
CA ILE A 307 23.57 -13.53 3.44
C ILE A 307 22.15 -13.14 3.91
N PRO A 308 21.06 -13.70 3.35
CA PRO A 308 19.71 -13.43 3.84
C PRO A 308 19.50 -14.03 5.26
N PRO A 309 18.57 -13.47 6.06
CA PRO A 309 18.16 -14.09 7.32
C PRO A 309 17.76 -15.56 7.10
N ALA A 310 18.16 -16.46 7.99
CA ALA A 310 17.92 -17.91 7.81
C ALA A 310 16.44 -18.27 7.72
N THR A 311 15.62 -17.65 8.57
CA THR A 311 14.18 -17.85 8.61
C THR A 311 13.51 -16.51 8.85
N ILE A 312 12.47 -16.21 8.08
CA ILE A 312 11.54 -15.09 8.32
C ILE A 312 10.17 -15.72 8.52
N GLU A 313 9.59 -15.51 9.71
CA GLU A 313 8.34 -16.15 10.12
C GLU A 313 8.37 -17.68 9.95
N ASN A 314 7.70 -18.24 8.93
CA ASN A 314 7.69 -19.68 8.63
C ASN A 314 8.43 -20.04 7.32
N ARG A 315 9.05 -19.07 6.64
CA ARG A 315 9.82 -19.30 5.43
C ARG A 315 11.32 -19.37 5.74
N ASP A 316 11.94 -20.47 5.35
CA ASP A 316 13.38 -20.62 5.37
C ASP A 316 14.01 -20.06 4.09
N HIS A 317 15.06 -19.26 4.23
CA HIS A 317 15.85 -18.75 3.10
C HIS A 317 17.13 -19.54 2.93
N VAL A 318 17.41 -19.90 1.67
CA VAL A 318 18.69 -20.46 1.29
C VAL A 318 19.79 -19.44 1.58
N GLN A 319 20.79 -19.87 2.35
CA GLN A 319 21.96 -19.06 2.69
C GLN A 319 22.85 -18.88 1.45
N THR A 320 22.49 -17.94 0.58
CA THR A 320 23.30 -17.54 -0.57
C THR A 320 24.20 -16.37 -0.17
N ALA A 321 25.51 -16.57 -0.21
CA ALA A 321 26.48 -15.51 -0.03
C ALA A 321 26.61 -14.72 -1.35
N ASP A 322 25.89 -13.60 -1.48
CA ASP A 322 25.98 -12.71 -2.63
C ASP A 322 26.52 -11.33 -2.27
N ASP A 323 26.58 -10.43 -3.25
CA ASP A 323 27.19 -9.10 -3.12
C ASP A 323 26.14 -8.01 -2.85
N PHE A 324 24.92 -8.40 -2.44
CA PHE A 324 23.81 -7.46 -2.28
C PHE A 324 23.52 -7.18 -0.81
N ARG A 325 23.32 -5.89 -0.50
CA ARG A 325 22.87 -5.47 0.82
C ARG A 325 21.38 -5.76 0.96
N ARG A 326 20.99 -6.23 2.14
CA ARG A 326 19.59 -6.52 2.48
C ARG A 326 19.16 -5.73 3.70
N ARG A 327 17.85 -5.49 3.79
CA ARG A 327 17.23 -4.86 4.95
C ARG A 327 15.94 -5.58 5.27
N TRP A 328 15.86 -6.07 6.50
CA TRP A 328 14.66 -6.67 7.06
C TRP A 328 13.96 -5.67 7.99
N TRP A 329 12.66 -5.49 7.78
CA TRP A 329 11.77 -4.67 8.61
C TRP A 329 10.62 -5.51 9.13
N GLN A 330 10.30 -5.32 10.41
CA GLN A 330 9.18 -6.01 11.06
C GLN A 330 8.41 -5.03 11.94
N LYS A 331 7.08 -5.12 11.92
CA LYS A 331 6.19 -4.37 12.82
C LYS A 331 4.92 -5.13 13.06
N THR A 332 4.44 -4.98 14.29
CA THR A 332 3.12 -5.47 14.69
C THR A 332 2.11 -4.34 14.57
N VAL A 333 0.97 -4.68 13.99
CA VAL A 333 -0.14 -3.79 13.73
C VAL A 333 -1.41 -4.40 14.33
N THR A 334 -2.20 -3.59 15.01
CA THR A 334 -3.53 -3.99 15.50
C THR A 334 -4.60 -3.61 14.49
N VAL A 335 -5.58 -4.49 14.31
CA VAL A 335 -6.77 -4.26 13.49
C VAL A 335 -7.78 -3.51 14.34
N ARG A 336 -8.24 -2.34 13.90
CA ARG A 336 -9.13 -1.49 14.72
C ARG A 336 -10.60 -1.83 14.56
N ASN A 337 -11.04 -2.14 13.34
CA ASN A 337 -12.46 -2.19 13.01
C ASN A 337 -12.89 -3.62 12.69
N ARG A 338 -12.82 -4.53 13.68
CA ARG A 338 -13.14 -5.96 13.48
C ARG A 338 -14.64 -6.24 13.28
N TRP A 339 -15.51 -5.34 13.76
CA TRP A 339 -16.98 -5.48 13.73
C TRP A 339 -17.55 -4.20 13.14
N GLY A 340 -18.64 -4.27 12.38
CA GLY A 340 -19.34 -3.14 11.74
C GLY A 340 -19.97 -2.14 12.73
N ARG A 341 -19.22 -1.64 13.71
CA ARG A 341 -19.63 -0.58 14.65
C ARG A 341 -18.49 0.38 14.95
#